data_AF-A0A4R0R2U3-F1
#
_entry.id   AF-A0A4R0R2U3-F1
#
_cell.length_a   1.000
_cell.length_b   1.000
_cell.length_c   1.000
_cell.angle_alpha   90.00
_cell.angle_beta   90.00
_cell.angle_gamma   90.00
#
_symmetry.space_group_name_H-M   'P 1'
#
loop_
_entity.id
_entity.type
_entity.pdbx_description
1 polymer ?
#
loop_
_entity_poly.entity_id
_entity_poly.type
_entity_poly.pdbx_seq_one_letter_code
_entity_poly.pdbx_strand_id
1 'polypeptide(L)'
;ILLQAVKTLKTYGIDIDQVVEHNTPLYDHIVAETPARPVEVFLVAAENSLDALAVTTSAHLHSLLLPQITDEMAKRMGPRYLKRLLELHADRVKYLEQLLLDAPKSHPSTVDCGVAEQRELAMAWAVATSDLQWKIEPDTPASVLQSTFGSLGDDLHCDACKRALDERVLQLVLDWSTNAKRTI
;
A
#
# COMPACT_ATOMS: atom_id res chain seq x y z
N ILE A 1 -16.13 8.55 21.36
CA ILE A 1 -16.73 9.78 21.93
C ILE A 1 -16.24 11.01 21.16
N LEU A 2 -14.95 11.09 20.84
CA LEU A 2 -14.36 12.22 20.10
C LEU A 2 -14.97 12.46 18.71
N LEU A 3 -15.18 11.42 17.90
CA LEU A 3 -15.83 11.55 16.59
C LEU A 3 -17.27 12.07 16.66
N GLN A 4 -17.99 11.79 17.74
CA GLN A 4 -19.32 12.36 17.96
C GLN A 4 -19.25 13.84 18.34
N ALA A 5 -18.18 14.26 19.04
CA ALA A 5 -17.94 15.67 19.31
C ALA A 5 -17.74 16.45 18.01
N VAL A 6 -16.99 15.92 17.03
CA VAL A 6 -16.84 16.57 15.71
C VAL A 6 -18.20 16.83 15.04
N LYS A 7 -19.12 15.86 15.10
CA LYS A 7 -20.48 16.01 14.55
C LYS A 7 -21.31 17.08 15.28
N THR A 8 -21.17 17.20 16.60
CA THR A 8 -21.94 18.16 17.40
C THR A 8 -21.36 19.58 17.40
N LEU A 9 -20.04 19.75 17.28
CA LEU A 9 -19.40 21.08 17.23
C LEU A 9 -19.98 21.94 16.10
N LYS A 10 -20.24 21.34 14.94
CA LYS A 10 -20.90 22.00 13.81
C LYS A 10 -22.31 22.50 14.16
N THR A 11 -23.06 21.73 14.96
CA THR A 11 -24.39 22.13 15.45
C THR A 11 -24.34 23.38 16.32
N TYR A 12 -23.23 23.60 17.04
CA TYR A 12 -23.01 24.78 17.89
C TYR A 12 -22.34 25.95 17.16
N GLY A 13 -22.19 25.89 15.83
CA GLY A 13 -21.59 26.97 15.03
C GLY A 13 -20.07 27.09 15.17
N ILE A 14 -19.41 26.07 15.73
CA ILE A 14 -17.95 26.03 15.83
C ILE A 14 -17.39 25.62 14.47
N ASP A 15 -16.40 26.37 14.00
CA ASP A 15 -15.66 26.05 12.79
C ASP A 15 -14.77 24.82 13.04
N ILE A 16 -15.24 23.67 12.57
CA ILE A 16 -14.59 22.38 12.78
C ILE A 16 -13.24 22.28 12.07
N ASP A 17 -13.02 23.06 11.01
CA ASP A 17 -11.74 23.08 10.31
C ASP A 17 -10.64 23.62 11.23
N GLN A 18 -10.95 24.60 12.10
CA GLN A 18 -9.98 25.17 13.04
C GLN A 18 -9.68 24.27 14.24
N VAL A 19 -10.63 23.41 14.64
CA VAL A 19 -10.52 22.57 15.85
C VAL A 19 -10.00 21.17 15.53
N VAL A 20 -10.07 20.76 14.26
CA VAL A 20 -9.58 19.45 13.77
C VAL A 20 -8.45 19.65 12.75
N GLU A 21 -7.78 20.81 12.78
CA GLU A 21 -6.54 21.05 12.02
C GLU A 21 -5.35 20.33 12.67
N HIS A 22 -4.27 20.15 11.90
CA HIS A 22 -3.00 19.62 12.43
C HIS A 22 -2.53 20.38 13.69
N ASN A 23 -1.92 19.65 14.62
CA ASN A 23 -1.40 20.17 15.90
C ASN A 23 -2.46 20.71 16.86
N THR A 24 -3.73 20.36 16.66
CA THR A 24 -4.78 20.60 17.67
C THR A 24 -4.90 19.37 18.58
N PRO A 25 -5.18 19.55 19.89
CA PRO A 25 -5.32 18.41 20.80
C PRO A 25 -6.41 17.43 20.38
N LEU A 26 -7.48 17.92 19.76
CA LEU A 26 -8.56 17.07 19.25
C LEU A 26 -8.10 16.24 18.04
N TYR A 27 -7.38 16.85 17.09
CA TYR A 27 -6.79 16.12 15.96
C TYR A 27 -5.84 15.02 16.43
N ASP A 28 -4.91 15.35 17.32
CA ASP A 28 -3.90 14.39 17.82
C ASP A 28 -4.55 13.21 18.53
N HIS A 29 -5.60 13.45 19.32
CA HIS A 29 -6.35 12.37 19.97
C HIS A 29 -7.15 11.52 18.98
N ILE A 30 -7.77 12.12 17.96
CA ILE A 30 -8.46 11.35 16.92
C ILE A 30 -7.45 10.47 16.18
N VAL A 31 -6.31 11.03 15.77
CA VAL A 31 -5.24 10.30 15.04
C VAL A 31 -4.70 9.13 15.88
N ALA A 32 -4.51 9.33 17.18
CA ALA A 32 -4.07 8.26 18.08
C ALA A 32 -5.07 7.09 18.16
N GLU A 33 -6.37 7.35 18.05
CA GLU A 33 -7.42 6.32 18.07
C GLU A 33 -7.71 5.72 16.68
N THR A 34 -7.24 6.35 15.60
CA THR A 34 -7.53 5.95 14.22
C THR A 34 -7.26 4.48 13.90
N PRO A 35 -6.12 3.86 14.28
CA PRO A 35 -5.84 2.46 13.92
C PRO A 35 -6.92 1.47 14.37
N ALA A 36 -7.64 1.77 15.46
CA ALA A 36 -8.70 0.90 15.95
C ALA A 36 -10.00 1.00 15.13
N ARG A 37 -10.23 2.14 14.45
CA ARG A 37 -11.49 2.44 13.75
C ARG A 37 -11.28 3.30 12.49
N PRO A 38 -10.38 2.93 11.58
CA PRO A 38 -9.93 3.83 10.51
C PRO A 38 -11.05 4.17 9.53
N VAL A 39 -11.94 3.22 9.25
CA VAL A 39 -13.11 3.44 8.37
C VAL A 39 -14.02 4.52 8.95
N GLU A 40 -14.40 4.43 10.23
CA GLU A 40 -15.32 5.41 10.81
C GLU A 40 -14.69 6.80 10.90
N VAL A 41 -13.39 6.90 11.24
CA VAL A 41 -12.68 8.19 11.24
C VAL A 41 -12.67 8.82 9.84
N PHE A 42 -12.39 8.02 8.80
CA PHE A 42 -12.38 8.49 7.42
C PHE A 42 -13.75 8.97 6.95
N LEU A 43 -14.82 8.25 7.33
CA LEU A 43 -16.18 8.67 7.04
C LEU A 43 -16.50 10.01 7.69
N VAL A 44 -16.18 10.18 8.98
CA VAL A 44 -16.40 11.46 9.67
C VAL A 44 -15.59 12.59 9.05
N ALA A 45 -14.35 12.34 8.66
CA ALA A 45 -13.52 13.31 7.97
C ALA A 45 -14.16 13.72 6.63
N ALA A 46 -14.57 12.74 5.84
CA ALA A 46 -15.17 12.95 4.53
C ALA A 46 -16.51 13.69 4.58
N GLU A 47 -17.41 13.30 5.48
CA GLU A 47 -18.72 13.95 5.72
C GLU A 47 -18.59 15.43 6.05
N ASN A 48 -17.48 15.80 6.67
CA ASN A 48 -17.22 17.15 7.18
C ASN A 48 -16.17 17.90 6.35
N SER A 49 -15.71 17.35 5.23
CA SER A 49 -14.64 17.92 4.40
C SER A 49 -13.32 18.18 5.12
N LEU A 50 -13.00 17.41 6.17
CA LEU A 50 -11.77 17.53 6.95
C LEU A 50 -10.59 16.85 6.22
N ASP A 51 -10.05 17.54 5.21
CA ASP A 51 -9.02 17.00 4.30
C ASP A 51 -7.77 16.49 5.05
N ALA A 52 -7.28 17.24 6.02
CA ALA A 52 -6.13 16.87 6.86
C ALA A 52 -6.33 15.52 7.56
N LEU A 53 -7.51 15.31 8.15
CA LEU A 53 -7.84 14.07 8.86
C LEU A 53 -8.07 12.91 7.88
N ALA A 54 -8.70 13.17 6.74
CA ALA A 54 -8.94 12.15 5.71
C ALA A 54 -7.61 11.63 5.12
N VAL A 55 -6.66 12.53 4.85
CA VAL A 55 -5.30 12.17 4.37
C VAL A 55 -4.60 11.28 5.40
N THR A 56 -4.49 11.71 6.65
CA THR A 56 -3.82 10.91 7.71
C THR A 56 -4.50 9.56 7.93
N THR A 57 -5.83 9.53 7.93
CA THR A 57 -6.59 8.29 8.15
C THR A 57 -6.45 7.30 7.00
N SER A 58 -6.31 7.78 5.76
CA SER A 58 -6.19 6.91 4.59
C SER A 58 -5.00 5.95 4.61
N ALA A 59 -3.94 6.27 5.37
CA ALA A 59 -2.81 5.38 5.61
C ALA A 59 -3.20 4.06 6.32
N HIS A 60 -4.35 4.04 7.00
CA HIS A 60 -4.86 2.88 7.72
C HIS A 60 -5.95 2.12 6.94
N LEU A 61 -6.19 2.49 5.68
CA LEU A 61 -7.25 1.92 4.84
C LEU A 61 -6.71 1.04 3.70
N HIS A 62 -5.42 0.70 3.69
CA HIS A 62 -4.86 -0.18 2.64
C HIS A 62 -5.48 -1.57 2.70
N SER A 63 -5.74 -2.10 3.90
CA SER A 63 -6.38 -3.40 4.13
C SER A 63 -7.91 -3.39 3.99
N LEU A 64 -8.52 -2.25 3.67
CA LEU A 64 -9.98 -2.18 3.47
C LEU A 64 -10.33 -2.82 2.13
N LEU A 65 -11.04 -3.94 2.15
CA LEU A 65 -11.53 -4.55 0.92
C LEU A 65 -12.61 -3.67 0.29
N LEU A 66 -12.39 -3.23 -0.95
CA LEU A 66 -13.35 -2.39 -1.68
C LEU A 66 -14.79 -2.95 -1.72
N PRO A 67 -15.02 -4.28 -1.84
CA PRO A 67 -16.37 -4.84 -1.75
C PRO A 67 -17.08 -4.66 -0.39
N GLN A 68 -16.35 -4.34 0.69
CA GLN A 68 -16.93 -4.05 2.00
C GLN A 68 -17.48 -2.61 2.11
N ILE A 69 -17.21 -1.75 1.12
CA ILE A 69 -17.76 -0.40 1.07
C ILE A 69 -19.25 -0.50 0.73
N THR A 70 -20.09 -0.24 1.72
CA THR A 70 -21.55 -0.22 1.54
C THR A 70 -22.02 1.07 0.86
N ASP A 71 -23.22 1.06 0.29
CA ASP A 71 -23.86 2.27 -0.27
C ASP A 71 -23.93 3.41 0.75
N GLU A 72 -24.15 3.10 2.03
CA GLU A 72 -24.18 4.09 3.10
C GLU A 72 -22.79 4.70 3.32
N MET A 73 -21.75 3.87 3.35
CA MET A 73 -20.37 4.36 3.44
C MET A 73 -20.01 5.24 2.24
N ALA A 74 -20.37 4.82 1.03
CA ALA A 74 -20.12 5.59 -0.19
C ALA A 74 -20.83 6.95 -0.17
N LYS A 75 -22.08 7.01 0.32
CA LYS A 75 -22.82 8.27 0.51
C LYS A 75 -22.14 9.18 1.53
N ARG A 76 -21.72 8.64 2.66
CA ARG A 76 -21.01 9.37 3.72
C ARG A 76 -19.64 9.90 3.25
N MET A 77 -18.89 9.11 2.48
CA MET A 77 -17.63 9.57 1.86
C MET A 77 -17.86 10.69 0.84
N GLY A 78 -18.94 10.60 0.07
CA GLY A 78 -19.16 11.43 -1.10
C GLY A 78 -18.18 11.11 -2.23
N PRO A 79 -18.41 11.68 -3.43
CA PRO A 79 -17.67 11.32 -4.64
C PRO A 79 -16.18 11.68 -4.56
N ARG A 80 -15.82 12.78 -3.88
CA ARG A 80 -14.44 13.27 -3.79
C ARG A 80 -13.55 12.30 -3.01
N TYR A 81 -13.95 11.92 -1.79
CA TYR A 81 -13.14 11.05 -0.93
C TYR A 81 -13.19 9.59 -1.37
N LEU A 82 -14.34 9.12 -1.89
CA LEU A 82 -14.44 7.78 -2.47
C LEU A 82 -13.50 7.62 -3.66
N LYS A 83 -13.53 8.56 -4.62
CA LYS A 83 -12.63 8.53 -5.78
C LYS A 83 -11.16 8.48 -5.35
N ARG A 84 -10.77 9.37 -4.44
CA ARG A 84 -9.39 9.43 -3.94
C ARG A 84 -8.95 8.12 -3.26
N LEU A 85 -9.82 7.49 -2.47
CA LEU A 85 -9.53 6.21 -1.83
C LEU A 85 -9.36 5.09 -2.87
N LEU A 86 -10.22 5.04 -3.88
CA LEU A 86 -10.11 4.08 -4.98
C LEU A 86 -8.81 4.29 -5.78
N GLU A 87 -8.45 5.54 -6.06
CA GLU A 87 -7.19 5.90 -6.73
C GLU A 87 -5.97 5.51 -5.88
N LEU A 88 -6.01 5.70 -4.56
CA LEU A 88 -4.95 5.24 -3.66
C LEU A 88 -4.74 3.73 -3.78
N HIS A 89 -5.82 2.94 -3.76
CA HIS A 89 -5.74 1.48 -3.90
C HIS A 89 -5.20 1.08 -5.27
N ALA A 90 -5.72 1.67 -6.34
CA ALA A 90 -5.29 1.39 -7.71
C ALA A 90 -3.82 1.78 -7.95
N ASP A 91 -3.39 2.95 -7.47
CA ASP A 91 -2.01 3.43 -7.60
C ASP A 91 -1.02 2.49 -6.89
N ARG A 92 -1.39 2.00 -5.70
CA ARG A 92 -0.55 1.05 -4.94
C ARG A 92 -0.41 -0.28 -5.67
N VAL A 93 -1.53 -0.88 -6.11
CA VAL A 93 -1.51 -2.14 -6.88
C VAL A 93 -0.69 -1.98 -8.14
N LYS A 94 -0.94 -0.94 -8.93
CA LYS A 94 -0.21 -0.64 -10.16
C LYS A 94 1.28 -0.44 -9.91
N TYR A 95 1.65 0.23 -8.82
CA TYR A 95 3.06 0.41 -8.47
C TYR A 95 3.74 -0.92 -8.17
N LEU A 96 3.11 -1.81 -7.41
CA LEU A 96 3.67 -3.14 -7.15
C LEU A 96 3.79 -3.95 -8.45
N GLU A 97 2.76 -3.95 -9.30
CA GLU A 97 2.81 -4.61 -10.61
C GLU A 97 4.02 -4.12 -11.44
N GLN A 98 4.28 -2.81 -11.46
CA GLN A 98 5.42 -2.23 -12.17
C GLN A 98 6.76 -2.73 -11.61
N LEU A 99 6.91 -2.80 -10.29
CA LEU A 99 8.13 -3.33 -9.68
C LEU A 99 8.36 -4.80 -10.09
N LEU A 100 7.30 -5.61 -10.16
CA LEU A 100 7.42 -7.04 -10.46
C LEU A 100 7.83 -7.34 -11.92
N LEU A 101 7.74 -6.37 -12.84
CA LEU A 101 8.18 -6.53 -14.23
C LEU A 101 9.69 -6.64 -14.38
N ASP A 102 10.44 -6.02 -13.47
CA ASP A 102 11.90 -5.98 -13.52
C ASP A 102 12.48 -7.25 -12.89
N ALA A 103 12.96 -8.18 -13.73
CA ALA A 103 13.66 -9.39 -13.28
C ALA A 103 15.09 -9.08 -12.76
N PRO A 104 15.74 -10.02 -12.05
CA PRO A 104 17.14 -9.88 -11.66
C PRO A 104 18.05 -9.61 -12.86
N LYS A 105 19.05 -8.73 -12.66
CA LYS A 105 19.98 -8.36 -13.73
C LYS A 105 20.85 -9.54 -14.16
N SER A 106 21.06 -9.67 -15.46
CA SER A 106 22.04 -10.60 -16.02
C SER A 106 23.47 -10.19 -15.64
N HIS A 107 24.37 -11.17 -15.65
CA HIS A 107 25.80 -10.96 -15.45
C HIS A 107 26.60 -11.52 -16.65
N PRO A 108 27.85 -11.09 -16.85
CA PRO A 108 28.71 -11.67 -17.88
C PRO A 108 28.82 -13.19 -17.72
N SER A 109 28.77 -13.93 -18.85
CA SER A 109 28.87 -15.39 -18.83
C SER A 109 30.17 -15.85 -18.17
N THR A 110 30.06 -16.92 -17.41
CA THR A 110 31.16 -17.61 -16.72
C THR A 110 31.27 -19.05 -17.25
N VAL A 111 32.23 -19.81 -16.74
CA VAL A 111 32.41 -21.23 -17.12
C VAL A 111 31.19 -22.08 -16.72
N ASP A 112 30.56 -21.75 -15.60
CA ASP A 112 29.49 -22.55 -14.98
C ASP A 112 28.08 -21.93 -15.14
N CYS A 113 27.97 -20.77 -15.78
CA CYS A 113 26.70 -20.08 -15.96
C CYS A 113 26.75 -19.12 -17.16
N GLY A 114 25.86 -19.34 -18.12
CA GLY A 114 25.70 -18.53 -19.32
C GLY A 114 24.26 -18.06 -19.53
N VAL A 115 23.91 -17.83 -20.79
CA VAL A 115 22.62 -17.24 -21.17
C VAL A 115 21.43 -18.16 -20.86
N ALA A 116 21.64 -19.48 -20.88
CA ALA A 116 20.57 -20.45 -20.62
C ALA A 116 20.12 -20.39 -19.16
N GLU A 117 21.05 -20.48 -18.22
CA GLU A 117 20.78 -20.45 -16.78
C GLU A 117 20.20 -19.09 -16.35
N GLN A 118 20.71 -18.00 -16.93
CA GLN A 118 20.18 -16.66 -16.67
C GLN A 118 18.76 -16.48 -17.22
N ARG A 119 18.44 -17.11 -18.35
CA ARG A 119 17.08 -17.12 -18.91
C ARG A 119 16.13 -17.95 -18.04
N GLU A 120 16.58 -19.08 -17.50
CA GLU A 120 15.79 -19.88 -16.57
C GLU A 120 15.42 -19.09 -15.32
N LEU A 121 16.35 -18.33 -14.73
CA LEU A 121 16.06 -17.44 -13.61
C LEU A 121 15.03 -16.35 -13.99
N ALA A 122 15.18 -15.71 -15.15
CA ALA A 122 14.23 -14.72 -15.61
C ALA A 122 12.82 -15.31 -15.86
N MET A 123 12.75 -16.56 -16.34
CA MET A 123 11.49 -17.28 -16.51
C MET A 123 10.87 -17.65 -15.16
N ALA A 124 11.65 -18.14 -14.21
CA ALA A 124 11.19 -18.45 -12.86
C ALA A 124 10.65 -17.21 -12.15
N TRP A 125 11.31 -16.06 -12.31
CA TRP A 125 10.80 -14.76 -11.86
C TRP A 125 9.45 -14.43 -12.50
N ALA A 126 9.32 -14.55 -13.82
CA ALA A 126 8.07 -14.25 -14.52
C ALA A 126 6.90 -15.15 -14.08
N VAL A 127 7.18 -16.43 -13.80
CA VAL A 127 6.19 -17.38 -13.25
C VAL A 127 5.76 -16.92 -11.85
N ALA A 128 6.71 -16.66 -10.95
CA ALA A 128 6.41 -16.18 -9.60
C ALA A 128 5.61 -14.86 -9.60
N THR A 129 5.96 -13.92 -10.48
CA THR A 129 5.20 -12.69 -10.70
C THR A 129 3.77 -12.97 -11.15
N SER A 130 3.58 -13.89 -12.09
CA SER A 130 2.25 -14.26 -12.62
C SER A 130 1.37 -14.89 -11.55
N ASP A 131 1.94 -15.75 -10.70
CA ASP A 131 1.24 -16.38 -9.57
C ASP A 131 0.85 -15.37 -8.48
N LEU A 132 1.70 -14.35 -8.28
CA LEU A 132 1.43 -13.28 -7.33
C LEU A 132 0.41 -12.28 -7.87
N GLN A 133 0.36 -12.03 -9.18
CA GLN A 133 -0.49 -11.00 -9.80
C GLN A 133 -1.96 -11.08 -9.38
N TRP A 134 -2.51 -12.30 -9.25
CA TRP A 134 -3.89 -12.51 -8.83
C TRP A 134 -4.15 -12.30 -7.33
N LYS A 135 -3.09 -12.15 -6.54
CA LYS A 135 -3.10 -12.01 -5.09
C LYS A 135 -2.58 -10.66 -4.63
N ILE A 136 -2.26 -9.75 -5.57
CA ILE A 136 -1.79 -8.41 -5.22
C ILE A 136 -2.91 -7.66 -4.54
N GLU A 137 -2.65 -7.25 -3.31
CA GLU A 137 -3.50 -6.38 -2.52
C GLU A 137 -2.77 -5.05 -2.24
N PRO A 138 -3.48 -3.93 -2.05
CA PRO A 138 -2.87 -2.65 -1.69
C PRO A 138 -2.01 -2.72 -0.42
N ASP A 139 -2.28 -3.65 0.49
CA ASP A 139 -1.54 -3.90 1.73
C ASP A 139 -0.65 -5.14 1.67
N THR A 140 -0.31 -5.65 0.47
CA THR A 140 0.57 -6.82 0.28
C THR A 140 1.80 -6.70 1.19
N PRO A 141 2.01 -7.63 2.14
CA PRO A 141 3.13 -7.54 3.06
C PRO A 141 4.47 -7.72 2.34
N ALA A 142 5.46 -6.90 2.69
CA ALA A 142 6.82 -7.05 2.15
C ALA A 142 7.43 -8.44 2.40
N SER A 143 7.04 -9.10 3.49
CA SER A 143 7.46 -10.47 3.80
C SER A 143 6.97 -11.49 2.76
N VAL A 144 5.79 -11.28 2.15
CA VAL A 144 5.27 -12.15 1.08
C VAL A 144 6.13 -12.00 -0.17
N LEU A 145 6.55 -10.77 -0.51
CA LEU A 145 7.48 -10.53 -1.62
C LEU A 145 8.82 -11.22 -1.37
N GLN A 146 9.38 -11.02 -0.17
CA GLN A 146 10.66 -11.61 0.21
C GLN A 146 10.63 -13.14 0.17
N SER A 147 9.58 -13.77 0.73
CA SER A 147 9.47 -15.24 0.73
C SER A 147 9.24 -15.81 -0.67
N THR A 148 8.42 -15.15 -1.49
CA THR A 148 8.04 -15.63 -2.83
C THR A 148 9.22 -15.62 -3.79
N PHE A 149 9.98 -14.53 -3.80
CA PHE A 149 11.12 -14.39 -4.73
C PHE A 149 12.42 -14.92 -4.14
N GLY A 150 12.57 -14.92 -2.81
CA GLY A 150 13.74 -15.49 -2.14
C GLY A 150 13.88 -16.99 -2.35
N SER A 151 12.77 -17.74 -2.40
CA SER A 151 12.79 -19.20 -2.64
C SER A 151 13.31 -19.57 -4.03
N LEU A 152 13.34 -18.64 -4.99
CA LEU A 152 13.96 -18.88 -6.30
C LEU A 152 15.47 -19.12 -6.19
N GLY A 153 16.10 -18.68 -5.10
CA GLY A 153 17.52 -18.88 -4.84
C GLY A 153 17.91 -20.30 -4.45
N ASP A 154 16.96 -21.11 -3.99
CA ASP A 154 17.20 -22.46 -3.45
C ASP A 154 17.71 -23.42 -4.54
N ASP A 155 17.23 -23.25 -5.77
CA ASP A 155 17.59 -24.08 -6.92
C ASP A 155 18.79 -23.53 -7.73
N LEU A 156 19.28 -22.33 -7.39
CA LEU A 156 20.39 -21.70 -8.09
C LEU A 156 21.74 -22.32 -7.66
N HIS A 157 22.61 -22.54 -8.64
CA HIS A 157 23.98 -23.02 -8.41
C HIS A 157 25.04 -21.95 -8.65
N CYS A 158 24.68 -20.86 -9.35
CA CYS A 158 25.59 -19.75 -9.65
C CYS A 158 25.51 -18.64 -8.58
N ASP A 159 26.65 -18.34 -7.95
CA ASP A 159 26.74 -17.29 -6.92
C ASP A 159 26.49 -15.86 -7.46
N ALA A 160 26.73 -15.63 -8.75
CA ALA A 160 26.42 -14.34 -9.38
C ALA A 160 24.90 -14.18 -9.59
N CYS A 161 24.20 -15.24 -10.04
CA CYS A 161 22.73 -15.26 -10.10
C CYS A 161 22.08 -15.09 -8.72
N LYS A 162 22.59 -15.79 -7.69
CA LYS A 162 22.09 -15.64 -6.32
C LYS A 162 22.19 -14.20 -5.83
N ARG A 163 23.37 -13.58 -5.97
CA ARG A 163 23.56 -12.18 -5.59
C ARG A 163 22.66 -11.23 -6.37
N ALA A 164 22.52 -11.41 -7.68
CA ALA A 164 21.63 -10.59 -8.49
C ALA A 164 20.16 -10.73 -8.08
N LEU A 165 19.72 -11.94 -7.71
CA LEU A 165 18.39 -12.20 -7.16
C LEU A 165 18.22 -11.52 -5.80
N ASP A 166 19.14 -11.73 -4.86
CA ASP A 166 19.08 -11.13 -3.51
C ASP A 166 19.03 -9.60 -3.58
N GLU A 167 19.89 -8.99 -4.40
CA GLU A 167 19.90 -7.54 -4.65
C GLU A 167 18.55 -7.08 -5.20
N ARG A 168 17.99 -7.82 -6.17
CA ARG A 168 16.71 -7.48 -6.78
C ARG A 168 15.55 -7.58 -5.79
N VAL A 169 15.50 -8.64 -4.98
CA VAL A 169 14.47 -8.85 -3.95
C VAL A 169 14.56 -7.77 -2.87
N LEU A 170 15.77 -7.44 -2.43
CA LEU A 170 15.98 -6.34 -1.48
C LEU A 170 15.50 -5.01 -2.03
N GLN A 171 15.81 -4.69 -3.30
CA GLN A 171 15.32 -3.49 -3.96
C GLN A 171 13.79 -3.48 -4.07
N LEU A 172 13.17 -4.60 -4.50
CA LEU A 172 11.72 -4.74 -4.59
C LEU A 172 11.04 -4.42 -3.25
N VAL A 173 11.55 -5.00 -2.16
CA VAL A 173 11.02 -4.79 -0.80
C VAL A 173 11.20 -3.34 -0.35
N LEU A 174 12.38 -2.75 -0.59
CA LEU A 174 12.68 -1.37 -0.22
C LEU A 174 11.77 -0.39 -0.97
N ASP A 175 11.65 -0.56 -2.29
CA ASP A 175 10.82 0.27 -3.15
C ASP A 175 9.34 0.16 -2.75
N TRP A 176 8.84 -1.06 -2.55
CA TRP A 176 7.46 -1.26 -2.11
C TRP A 176 7.17 -0.61 -0.74
N SER A 177 8.07 -0.78 0.22
CA SER A 177 7.87 -0.25 1.58
C SER A 177 8.01 1.27 1.68
N THR A 178 8.83 1.89 0.82
CA THR A 178 9.20 3.30 0.94
C THR A 178 8.48 4.20 -0.06
N ASN A 179 8.31 3.73 -1.30
CA ASN A 179 7.86 4.55 -2.42
C ASN A 179 6.38 4.32 -2.78
N ALA A 180 5.76 3.25 -2.27
CA ALA A 180 4.34 3.03 -2.50
C ALA A 180 3.50 4.15 -1.87
N LYS A 181 2.53 4.66 -2.63
CA LYS A 181 1.66 5.77 -2.22
C LYS A 181 0.99 5.45 -0.87
N ARG A 182 1.22 6.28 0.15
CA ARG A 182 0.78 6.00 1.53
C ARG A 182 -0.60 6.56 1.84
N THR A 183 -0.99 7.68 1.23
CA THR A 183 -2.23 8.40 1.53
C THR A 183 -2.92 8.90 0.26
N ILE A 184 -4.19 9.28 0.40
CA ILE A 184 -4.98 9.94 -0.65
C ILE A 184 -4.51 11.37 -0.99
#